data_AF-A0AAN4ZPC0-F1
#
_entry.id   AF-A0AAN4ZPC0-F1
#
_cell.length_a   1.000
_cell.length_b   1.000
_cell.length_c   1.000
_cell.angle_alpha   90.00
_cell.angle_beta   90.00
_cell.angle_gamma   90.00
#
_symmetry.space_group_name_H-M   'P 1'
#
loop_
_entity.id
_entity.type
_entity.pdbx_description
1 polymer ?
#
loop_
_entity_poly.entity_id
_entity_poly.type
_entity_poly.pdbx_seq_one_letter_code
_entity_poly.pdbx_strand_id
1 'polypeptide(L)'
;PNVKLVTSDNEEFVVDFRIAKMSVTVSRLMEAMNMSETDDASLLSNSIPLPNVTKAVMARVIEWCEKHKNDEPKEEKENDKRGRTTHVVSDWDKEFLKNDEFGRLCQLMGAANYLEIKGLFNDISQTIANMIHGKKSDEIAEMFNIHCDLTEAEKKEIRKKTAWCED
;
A
#
# COMPACT_ATOMS: atom_id res chain seq x y z
N PRO A 1 5.50 -24.85 -0.47
CA PRO A 1 6.41 -24.54 -1.60
C PRO A 1 6.84 -23.09 -1.47
N ASN A 2 8.11 -22.78 -1.75
CA ASN A 2 8.66 -21.45 -1.52
C ASN A 2 9.13 -20.82 -2.84
N VAL A 3 8.86 -19.52 -2.99
CA VAL A 3 9.20 -18.71 -4.16
C VAL A 3 10.30 -17.73 -3.80
N LYS A 4 11.30 -17.59 -4.67
CA LYS A 4 12.38 -16.60 -4.51
C LYS A 4 12.02 -15.29 -5.21
N LEU A 5 11.99 -14.20 -4.45
CA LEU A 5 11.77 -12.83 -4.92
C LEU A 5 13.07 -12.02 -4.74
N VAL A 6 13.39 -11.14 -5.68
CA VAL A 6 14.61 -10.30 -5.63
C VAL A 6 14.22 -8.84 -5.76
N THR A 7 14.57 -8.03 -4.77
CA THR A 7 14.24 -6.60 -4.72
C THR A 7 15.20 -5.75 -5.56
N SER A 8 14.89 -4.47 -5.70
CA SER A 8 15.67 -3.51 -6.48
C SER A 8 17.09 -3.26 -5.96
N ASP A 9 17.32 -3.52 -4.68
CA ASP A 9 18.61 -3.49 -3.98
C ASP A 9 19.32 -4.85 -3.95
N ASN A 10 18.91 -5.78 -4.84
CA ASN A 10 19.46 -7.14 -5.00
C ASN A 10 19.36 -8.01 -3.74
N GLU A 11 18.32 -7.80 -2.93
CA GLU A 11 18.08 -8.58 -1.73
C GLU A 11 17.06 -9.69 -2.01
N GLU A 12 17.36 -10.90 -1.54
CA GLU A 12 16.54 -12.07 -1.81
C GLU A 12 15.56 -12.33 -0.66
N PHE A 13 14.31 -12.61 -1.01
CA PHE A 13 13.28 -13.07 -0.10
C PHE A 13 12.78 -14.44 -0.55
N VAL A 14 12.72 -15.38 0.39
CA VAL A 14 12.10 -16.69 0.17
C VAL A 14 10.78 -16.68 0.92
N VAL A 15 9.68 -16.70 0.16
CA VAL A 15 8.32 -16.58 0.70
C VAL A 15 7.47 -17.78 0.33
N ASP A 16 6.46 -18.07 1.14
CA ASP A 16 5.50 -19.13 0.81
C ASP A 16 4.74 -18.79 -0.49
N PHE A 17 4.44 -19.81 -1.27
CA PHE A 17 3.75 -19.68 -2.55
C PHE A 17 2.40 -18.95 -2.43
N ARG A 18 1.68 -19.10 -1.31
CA ARG A 18 0.40 -18.40 -1.07
C ARG A 18 0.61 -16.91 -0.86
N ILE A 19 1.67 -16.52 -0.17
CA ILE A 19 2.07 -15.11 0.02
C ILE A 19 2.40 -14.50 -1.34
N ALA A 20 3.21 -15.19 -2.15
CA ALA A 20 3.56 -14.75 -3.49
C ALA A 20 2.30 -14.56 -4.37
N LYS A 21 1.31 -15.45 -4.24
CA LYS A 21 0.03 -15.37 -4.96
C LYS A 21 -0.88 -14.21 -4.55
N MET A 22 -0.66 -13.59 -3.39
CA MET A 22 -1.42 -12.39 -3.00
C MET A 22 -1.14 -11.19 -3.91
N SER A 23 0.05 -11.16 -4.52
CA SER A 23 0.36 -10.19 -5.57
C SER A 23 -0.10 -10.74 -6.91
N VAL A 24 -0.95 -9.97 -7.59
CA VAL A 24 -1.38 -10.31 -8.96
C VAL A 24 -0.20 -10.24 -9.92
N THR A 25 0.68 -9.26 -9.74
CA THR A 25 1.89 -9.11 -10.55
C THR A 25 2.84 -10.31 -10.41
N VAL A 26 3.14 -10.73 -9.17
CA VAL A 26 3.98 -11.90 -8.92
C VAL A 26 3.31 -13.18 -9.43
N SER A 27 1.99 -13.31 -9.28
CA SER A 27 1.23 -14.45 -9.84
C SER A 27 1.39 -14.56 -11.36
N ARG A 28 1.21 -13.46 -12.09
CA ARG A 28 1.38 -13.42 -13.55
C ARG A 28 2.82 -13.75 -13.95
N LEU A 29 3.82 -13.28 -13.20
CA LEU A 29 5.24 -13.59 -13.46
C LEU A 29 5.54 -15.07 -13.23
N MET A 30 5.00 -15.67 -12.17
CA MET A 30 5.10 -17.12 -11.94
C MET A 30 4.50 -17.92 -13.09
N GLU A 31 3.31 -17.55 -13.55
CA GLU A 31 2.64 -18.19 -14.69
C GLU A 31 3.47 -18.07 -15.98
N ALA A 32 4.01 -16.88 -16.27
CA ALA A 32 4.84 -16.65 -17.44
C ALA A 32 6.16 -17.46 -17.43
N MET A 33 6.68 -17.76 -16.24
CA MET A 33 7.88 -18.59 -16.05
C MET A 33 7.56 -20.09 -15.92
N ASN A 34 6.31 -20.50 -16.12
CA ASN A 34 5.82 -21.87 -15.91
C ASN A 34 6.17 -22.43 -14.51
N MET A 35 6.19 -21.55 -13.50
CA MET A 35 6.45 -21.91 -12.10
C MET A 35 5.19 -22.56 -11.50
N SER A 36 5.27 -23.86 -11.19
CA SER A 36 4.17 -24.62 -10.61
C SER A 36 4.37 -24.88 -9.12
N GLU A 37 3.28 -24.85 -8.35
CA GLU A 37 3.25 -25.18 -6.91
C GLU A 37 3.79 -26.60 -6.61
N THR A 38 3.74 -27.50 -7.60
CA THR A 38 4.16 -28.90 -7.47
C THR A 38 5.64 -29.15 -7.77
N ASP A 39 6.38 -28.14 -8.22
CA ASP A 39 7.77 -28.27 -8.65
C ASP A 39 8.69 -27.33 -7.84
N ASP A 40 8.97 -27.73 -6.59
CA ASP A 40 9.81 -26.95 -5.66
C ASP A 40 11.21 -26.65 -6.22
N ALA A 41 11.76 -27.49 -7.11
CA ALA A 41 13.06 -27.27 -7.70
C ALA A 41 13.06 -26.07 -8.66
N SER A 42 12.01 -25.93 -9.50
CA SER A 42 11.89 -24.78 -10.40
C SER A 42 11.51 -23.48 -9.66
N LEU A 43 10.77 -23.57 -8.55
CA LEU A 43 10.40 -22.41 -7.73
C LEU A 43 11.60 -21.73 -7.05
N LEU A 44 12.61 -22.51 -6.68
CA LEU A 44 13.81 -22.00 -6.02
C LEU A 44 14.95 -21.67 -6.99
N SER A 45 14.99 -22.30 -8.18
CA SER A 45 15.96 -21.98 -9.22
C SER A 45 15.63 -20.71 -9.97
N ASN A 46 14.32 -20.39 -10.12
CA ASN A 46 13.86 -19.20 -10.81
C ASN A 46 13.55 -18.09 -9.80
N SER A 47 14.29 -16.99 -9.90
CA SER A 47 14.08 -15.79 -9.07
C SER A 47 13.19 -14.79 -9.80
N ILE A 48 12.19 -14.24 -9.12
CA ILE A 48 11.31 -13.20 -9.66
C ILE A 48 11.89 -11.81 -9.30
N PRO A 49 12.34 -11.01 -10.28
CA PRO A 49 12.88 -9.69 -10.01
C PRO A 49 11.76 -8.66 -9.82
N LEU A 50 11.91 -7.81 -8.80
CA LEU A 50 11.00 -6.74 -8.41
C LEU A 50 11.76 -5.40 -8.35
N PRO A 51 12.10 -4.81 -9.51
CA PRO A 51 13.00 -3.66 -9.60
C PRO A 51 12.44 -2.35 -9.01
N ASN A 52 11.15 -2.31 -8.65
CA ASN A 52 10.49 -1.11 -8.12
C ASN A 52 10.24 -1.18 -6.61
N VAL A 53 10.75 -2.18 -5.91
CA VAL A 53 10.55 -2.36 -4.46
C VAL A 53 11.89 -2.62 -3.79
N THR A 54 12.24 -1.84 -2.77
CA THR A 54 13.45 -2.05 -1.96
C THR A 54 13.23 -3.11 -0.89
N LYS A 55 14.30 -3.67 -0.31
CA LYS A 55 14.25 -4.61 0.81
C LYS A 55 13.38 -4.12 1.97
N ALA A 56 13.56 -2.85 2.36
CA ALA A 56 12.88 -2.28 3.51
C ALA A 56 11.36 -2.19 3.32
N VAL A 57 10.90 -1.89 2.11
CA VAL A 57 9.48 -1.86 1.77
C VAL A 57 8.95 -3.28 1.57
N MET A 58 9.72 -4.14 0.90
CA MET A 58 9.34 -5.53 0.64
C MET A 58 9.11 -6.32 1.92
N ALA A 59 9.98 -6.15 2.93
CA ALA A 59 9.81 -6.80 4.23
C ALA A 59 8.46 -6.46 4.88
N ARG A 60 8.02 -5.19 4.78
CA ARG A 60 6.71 -4.73 5.28
C ARG A 60 5.56 -5.32 4.48
N VAL A 61 5.67 -5.36 3.15
CA VAL A 61 4.66 -5.99 2.28
C VAL A 61 4.49 -7.47 2.65
N ILE A 62 5.58 -8.20 2.81
CA ILE A 62 5.55 -9.62 3.18
C ILE A 62 4.93 -9.83 4.56
N GLU A 63 5.26 -8.98 5.55
CA GLU A 63 4.66 -9.03 6.89
C GLU A 63 3.13 -8.87 6.83
N TRP A 64 2.64 -7.92 6.02
CA TRP A 64 1.20 -7.73 5.82
C TRP A 64 0.57 -8.94 5.13
N CYS A 65 1.19 -9.47 4.07
CA CYS A 65 0.71 -10.65 3.36
C CYS A 65 0.69 -11.90 4.25
N GLU A 66 1.69 -12.09 5.11
CA GLU A 66 1.74 -13.22 6.05
C GLU A 66 0.56 -13.22 7.01
N LYS A 67 0.13 -12.02 7.46
CA LYS A 67 -1.04 -11.85 8.30
C LYS A 67 -2.35 -12.17 7.55
N HIS A 68 -2.45 -11.79 6.28
CA HIS A 68 -3.69 -11.82 5.49
C HIS A 68 -3.80 -13.00 4.51
N LYS A 69 -2.80 -13.89 4.44
CA LYS A 69 -2.79 -15.03 3.50
C LYS A 69 -3.93 -16.04 3.68
N ASN A 70 -4.58 -16.02 4.84
CA ASN A 70 -5.71 -16.90 5.17
C ASN A 70 -7.05 -16.15 5.23
N ASP A 71 -7.06 -14.85 4.95
CA ASP A 71 -8.29 -14.08 4.95
C ASP A 71 -9.11 -14.45 3.72
N GLU A 72 -10.43 -14.52 3.90
CA GLU A 72 -11.32 -14.66 2.75
C GLU A 72 -11.16 -13.44 1.84
N PRO A 73 -11.19 -13.61 0.50
CA PRO A 73 -11.16 -12.49 -0.42
C PRO A 73 -12.26 -11.50 -0.03
N LYS A 74 -11.89 -10.31 0.44
CA LYS A 74 -12.86 -9.27 0.79
C LYS A 74 -13.65 -8.98 -0.47
N GLU A 75 -14.93 -9.38 -0.51
CA GLU A 75 -15.82 -9.05 -1.62
C GLU A 75 -15.79 -7.53 -1.81
N GLU A 76 -15.58 -7.09 -3.05
CA GLU A 76 -15.70 -5.69 -3.41
C GLU A 76 -17.15 -5.28 -3.15
N LYS A 77 -17.45 -4.79 -1.95
CA LYS A 77 -18.71 -4.10 -1.71
C LYS A 77 -18.70 -2.91 -2.66
N GLU A 78 -19.61 -2.92 -3.64
CA GLU A 78 -19.82 -1.82 -4.55
C GLU A 78 -19.78 -0.51 -3.76
N ASN A 79 -18.95 0.42 -4.23
CA ASN A 79 -18.93 1.78 -3.70
C ASN A 79 -20.38 2.24 -3.55
N ASP A 80 -20.76 2.68 -2.34
CA ASP A 80 -22.03 3.38 -2.16
C ASP A 80 -22.11 4.49 -3.22
N LYS A 81 -23.30 4.89 -3.67
CA LYS A 81 -23.56 5.88 -4.74
C LYS A 81 -22.88 7.25 -4.53
N ARG A 82 -22.18 7.41 -3.40
CA ARG A 82 -21.35 8.53 -2.95
C ARG A 82 -19.84 8.31 -3.08
N GLY A 83 -19.38 7.20 -3.66
CA GLY A 83 -17.95 6.89 -3.86
C GLY A 83 -17.15 6.62 -2.57
N ARG A 84 -17.83 6.39 -1.45
CA ARG A 84 -17.16 6.06 -0.18
C ARG A 84 -16.95 4.55 -0.11
N THR A 85 -15.69 4.12 -0.21
CA THR A 85 -15.28 2.78 0.21
C THR A 85 -15.57 2.65 1.70
N THR A 86 -16.49 1.77 2.09
CA THR A 86 -16.68 1.39 3.50
C THR A 86 -15.62 0.38 3.92
N HIS A 87 -14.37 0.63 3.52
CA HIS A 87 -13.24 -0.22 3.84
C HIS A 87 -12.86 0.02 5.31
N VAL A 88 -13.29 -0.90 6.17
CA VAL A 88 -12.94 -0.88 7.58
C VAL A 88 -11.57 -1.53 7.74
N VAL A 89 -10.56 -0.70 7.95
CA VAL A 89 -9.20 -1.13 8.32
C VAL A 89 -9.29 -1.90 9.63
N SER A 90 -8.70 -3.10 9.70
CA SER A 90 -8.72 -3.90 10.93
C SER A 90 -7.88 -3.24 12.02
N ASP A 91 -8.09 -3.61 13.28
CA ASP A 91 -7.29 -3.03 14.37
C ASP A 91 -5.81 -3.40 14.28
N TRP A 92 -5.51 -4.60 13.76
CA TRP A 92 -4.13 -5.00 13.47
C TRP A 92 -3.52 -4.14 12.36
N ASP A 93 -4.26 -3.90 11.27
CA ASP A 93 -3.80 -3.06 10.16
C ASP A 93 -3.56 -1.61 10.61
N LYS A 94 -4.43 -1.08 11.46
CA LYS A 94 -4.23 0.25 12.06
C LYS A 94 -2.93 0.28 12.83
N GLU A 95 -2.68 -0.70 13.70
CA GLU A 95 -1.45 -0.73 14.51
C GLU A 95 -0.20 -0.95 13.64
N PHE A 96 -0.30 -1.81 12.63
CA PHE A 96 0.74 -2.06 11.65
C PHE A 96 1.14 -0.79 10.89
N LEU A 97 0.19 0.04 10.47
CA LEU A 97 0.45 1.27 9.71
C LEU A 97 0.70 2.52 10.58
N LYS A 98 0.27 2.50 11.85
CA LYS A 98 0.30 3.68 12.74
C LYS A 98 1.71 4.22 13.00
N ASN A 99 2.71 3.35 13.09
CA ASN A 99 4.07 3.72 13.45
C ASN A 99 4.94 4.12 12.24
N ASP A 100 4.40 4.04 11.02
CA ASP A 100 5.13 4.44 9.83
C ASP A 100 4.99 5.96 9.59
N GLU A 101 6.11 6.58 9.24
CA GLU A 101 6.14 7.95 8.76
C GLU A 101 5.38 8.08 7.42
N PHE A 102 4.83 9.27 7.15
CA PHE A 102 4.06 9.53 5.94
C PHE A 102 4.83 9.14 4.65
N GLY A 103 6.11 9.47 4.57
CA GLY A 103 6.96 9.07 3.43
C GLY A 103 7.06 7.56 3.24
N ARG A 104 7.12 6.80 4.34
CA ARG A 104 7.14 5.33 4.31
C ARG A 104 5.80 4.76 3.89
N LEU A 105 4.69 5.34 4.35
CA LEU A 105 3.35 4.97 3.89
C LEU A 105 3.18 5.21 2.38
N CYS A 106 3.70 6.32 1.84
CA CYS A 106 3.69 6.57 0.40
C CYS A 106 4.52 5.56 -0.39
N GLN A 107 5.71 5.18 0.10
CA GLN A 107 6.53 4.13 -0.52
C GLN A 107 5.82 2.77 -0.49
N LEU A 108 5.20 2.44 0.64
CA LEU A 108 4.45 1.20 0.80
C LEU A 108 3.20 1.17 -0.11
N MET A 109 2.51 2.30 -0.25
CA MET A 109 1.39 2.46 -1.20
C MET A 109 1.85 2.28 -2.65
N GLY A 110 3.00 2.86 -3.02
CA GLY A 110 3.61 2.70 -4.34
C GLY A 110 3.96 1.24 -4.64
N ALA A 111 4.55 0.53 -3.67
CA ALA A 111 4.84 -0.89 -3.80
C ALA A 111 3.57 -1.75 -3.87
N ALA A 112 2.55 -1.46 -3.05
CA ALA A 112 1.26 -2.16 -3.08
C ALA A 112 0.56 -2.00 -4.43
N ASN A 113 0.62 -0.81 -5.04
CA ASN A 113 0.11 -0.56 -6.37
C ASN A 113 0.92 -1.31 -7.45
N TYR A 114 2.26 -1.26 -7.37
CA TYR A 114 3.12 -1.96 -8.32
C TYR A 114 2.94 -3.48 -8.28
N LEU A 115 2.75 -4.05 -7.09
CA LEU A 115 2.51 -5.48 -6.87
C LEU A 115 1.03 -5.88 -7.03
N GLU A 116 0.15 -4.91 -7.31
CA GLU A 116 -1.30 -5.10 -7.45
C GLU A 116 -1.94 -5.78 -6.21
N ILE A 117 -1.49 -5.45 -4.99
CA ILE A 117 -2.04 -5.96 -3.73
C ILE A 117 -3.14 -5.00 -3.25
N LYS A 118 -4.36 -5.20 -3.76
CA LYS A 118 -5.51 -4.31 -3.50
C LYS A 118 -5.82 -4.10 -2.02
N GLY A 119 -5.76 -5.17 -1.21
CA GLY A 119 -6.07 -5.09 0.23
C GLY A 119 -5.14 -4.11 0.95
N LEU A 120 -3.82 -4.33 0.82
CA LEU A 120 -2.79 -3.45 1.36
C LEU A 120 -2.92 -2.01 0.85
N PHE A 121 -3.18 -1.82 -0.46
CA PHE A 121 -3.38 -0.50 -1.02
C PHE A 121 -4.56 0.24 -0.38
N ASN A 122 -5.69 -0.44 -0.17
CA ASN A 122 -6.88 0.14 0.45
C ASN A 122 -6.66 0.45 1.94
N ASP A 123 -5.98 -0.42 2.69
CA ASP A 123 -5.66 -0.19 4.10
C ASP A 123 -4.76 1.05 4.27
N ILE A 124 -3.76 1.21 3.39
CA ILE A 124 -2.87 2.38 3.40
C ILE A 124 -3.63 3.64 2.97
N SER A 125 -4.45 3.55 1.92
CA SER A 125 -5.23 4.69 1.40
C SER A 125 -6.18 5.23 2.46
N GLN A 126 -6.88 4.33 3.16
CA GLN A 126 -7.79 4.70 4.24
C GLN A 126 -7.03 5.28 5.44
N THR A 127 -5.84 4.75 5.76
CA THR A 127 -5.00 5.28 6.84
C THR A 127 -4.51 6.69 6.52
N ILE A 128 -4.03 6.94 5.31
CA ILE A 128 -3.63 8.26 4.84
C ILE A 128 -4.83 9.23 4.84
N ALA A 129 -6.00 8.79 4.35
CA ALA A 129 -7.22 9.59 4.38
C ALA A 129 -7.61 9.99 5.81
N ASN A 130 -7.52 9.06 6.77
CA ASN A 130 -7.79 9.34 8.19
C ASN A 130 -6.75 10.30 8.80
N MET A 131 -5.49 10.26 8.37
CA MET A 131 -4.46 11.20 8.82
C MET A 131 -4.71 12.62 8.31
N ILE A 132 -5.23 12.76 7.09
CA ILE A 132 -5.56 14.06 6.48
C ILE A 132 -6.87 14.61 7.06
N HIS A 133 -7.81 13.72 7.37
CA HIS A 133 -9.12 14.13 7.86
C HIS A 133 -9.00 14.85 9.22
N GLY A 134 -9.50 16.09 9.27
CA GLY A 134 -9.50 16.92 10.48
C GLY A 134 -8.21 17.72 10.72
N LYS A 135 -7.18 17.57 9.89
CA LYS A 135 -5.99 18.43 9.95
C LYS A 135 -6.20 19.76 9.25
N LYS A 136 -5.52 20.80 9.75
CA LYS A 136 -5.53 22.12 9.12
C LYS A 136 -4.65 22.12 7.86
N SER A 137 -4.95 23.03 6.94
CA SER A 137 -4.20 23.20 5.68
C SER A 137 -2.69 23.33 5.89
N ASP A 138 -2.25 24.09 6.92
CA ASP A 138 -0.83 24.27 7.19
C ASP A 138 -0.16 22.98 7.72
N GLU A 139 -0.85 22.15 8.51
CA GLU A 139 -0.34 20.86 8.99
C GLU A 139 -0.27 19.83 7.84
N ILE A 140 -1.21 19.88 6.91
CA ILE A 140 -1.18 19.07 5.69
C ILE A 140 -0.01 19.52 4.82
N ALA A 141 0.21 20.82 4.62
CA ALA A 141 1.34 21.33 3.86
C ALA A 141 2.69 20.86 4.43
N GLU A 142 2.84 20.88 5.77
CA GLU A 142 4.02 20.36 6.45
C GLU A 142 4.18 18.84 6.27
N MET A 143 3.09 18.06 6.41
CA MET A 143 3.12 16.61 6.21
C MET A 143 3.50 16.20 4.78
N PHE A 144 3.02 16.94 3.79
CA PHE A 144 3.32 16.69 2.38
C PHE A 144 4.62 17.37 1.92
N ASN A 145 5.32 18.09 2.82
CA ASN A 145 6.48 18.93 2.51
C ASN A 145 6.22 19.87 1.31
N ILE A 146 5.00 20.39 1.22
CA ILE A 146 4.58 21.33 0.18
C ILE A 146 4.93 22.72 0.65
N HIS A 147 5.74 23.44 -0.11
CA HIS A 147 5.96 24.86 0.13
C HIS A 147 4.65 25.62 -0.15
N CYS A 148 4.08 26.23 0.89
CA CYS A 148 2.85 26.99 0.75
C CYS A 148 3.19 28.40 0.25
N ASP A 149 3.11 28.59 -1.07
CA ASP A 149 3.41 29.87 -1.75
C ASP A 149 2.34 30.96 -1.53
N LEU A 150 1.29 30.66 -0.76
CA LEU A 150 0.17 31.57 -0.56
C LEU A 150 0.53 32.68 0.42
N THR A 151 0.34 33.93 -0.01
CA THR A 151 0.43 35.08 0.88
C THR A 151 -0.70 35.09 1.91
N GLU A 152 -0.49 35.74 3.06
CA GLU A 152 -1.51 35.88 4.12
C GLU A 152 -2.84 36.48 3.60
N ALA A 153 -2.78 37.36 2.61
CA ALA A 153 -3.95 37.94 1.97
C ALA A 153 -4.74 36.89 1.16
N GLU A 154 -4.04 36.04 0.41
CA GLU A 154 -4.64 34.96 -0.37
C GLU A 154 -5.19 33.86 0.53
N LYS A 155 -4.49 33.50 1.61
CA LYS A 155 -4.99 32.56 2.63
C LYS A 155 -6.30 33.06 3.26
N LYS A 156 -6.40 34.37 3.54
CA LYS A 156 -7.61 34.99 4.12
C LYS A 156 -8.78 35.04 3.14
N GLU A 157 -8.50 35.33 1.86
CA GLU A 157 -9.51 35.28 0.80
C GLU A 157 -10.00 33.85 0.53
N ILE A 158 -9.10 32.85 0.52
CA ILE A 158 -9.47 31.44 0.41
C ILE A 158 -10.35 31.05 1.60
N ARG A 159 -9.95 31.37 2.85
CA ARG A 159 -10.77 31.11 4.06
C ARG A 159 -12.16 31.74 3.96
N LYS A 160 -12.25 32.99 3.50
CA LYS A 160 -13.54 33.68 3.32
C LYS A 160 -14.39 33.02 2.24
N LYS A 161 -13.75 32.49 1.18
CA LYS A 161 -14.41 31.78 0.08
C LYS A 161 -14.73 30.32 0.39
N THR A 162 -14.07 29.67 1.34
CA THR A 162 -14.32 28.29 1.75
C THR A 162 -15.07 28.19 3.08
N ALA A 163 -15.39 29.32 3.72
CA ALA A 163 -16.14 29.36 4.98
C ALA A 163 -17.50 28.65 4.91
N TRP A 164 -18.11 28.55 3.72
CA TRP A 164 -19.35 27.79 3.51
C TRP A 164 -19.18 26.27 3.58
N CYS A 165 -17.95 25.75 3.57
CA CYS A 165 -17.64 24.33 3.74
C CYS A 165 -17.36 23.95 5.20
N GLU A 166 -17.20 24.92 6.10
CA GLU A 166 -16.87 24.69 7.51
C GLU A 166 -18.12 24.59 8.42
N ASP A 167 -19.33 24.86 7.88
CA ASP A 167 -20.65 24.63 8.50
C ASP A 167 -21.26 23.27 8.08
#